data_AF-A0A2H0ESN5-F1
#
_entry.id   AF-A0A2H0ESN5-F1
#
_cell.length_a   1.000
_cell.length_b   1.000
_cell.length_c   1.000
_cell.angle_alpha   90.00
_cell.angle_beta   90.00
_cell.angle_gamma   90.00
#
_symmetry.space_group_name_H-M   'P 1'
#
loop_
_entity.id
_entity.type
_entity.pdbx_description
1 polymer ?
#
loop_
_entity_poly.entity_id
_entity_poly.type
_entity_poly.pdbx_seq_one_letter_code
_entity_poly.pdbx_strand_id
1 'polypeptide(L)' 'MSEPALILYATPESLYCAKLRIALRCKGVAWRELAPEGGCGAAAFRAVV' A
#
# COMPACT_ATOMS: atom_id res chain seq x y z
N MET A 1 20.97 -5.79 5.16
CA MET A 1 19.96 -4.80 4.74
C MET A 1 18.78 -4.95 5.67
N SER A 2 18.36 -3.88 6.35
CA SER A 2 17.22 -3.93 7.28
C SER A 2 15.92 -3.97 6.47
N GLU A 3 14.97 -4.81 6.86
CA GLU A 3 13.67 -4.92 6.21
C GLU A 3 12.87 -3.61 6.42
N PRO A 4 12.17 -3.06 5.41
CA PRO A 4 11.45 -1.80 5.58
C PRO A 4 10.34 -1.94 6.64
N ALA A 5 10.38 -1.08 7.66
CA ALA A 5 9.42 -1.10 8.76
C ALA A 5 7.98 -0.71 8.36
N LEU A 6 7.78 -0.15 7.16
CA LEU A 6 6.49 0.31 6.67
C LEU A 6 5.93 -0.65 5.61
N ILE A 7 4.72 -1.17 5.86
CA ILE A 7 3.93 -1.92 4.88
C ILE A 7 2.80 -1.04 4.35
N LEU A 8 2.70 -0.95 3.03
CA LEU A 8 1.63 -0.28 2.32
C LEU A 8 0.72 -1.33 1.66
N TYR A 9 -0.51 -1.43 2.14
CA TYR A 9 -1.56 -2.18 1.46
C TYR A 9 -2.12 -1.33 0.32
N ALA A 10 -1.98 -1.79 -0.92
CA ALA A 10 -2.35 -1.02 -2.09
C ALA A 10 -2.89 -1.89 -3.22
N THR A 11 -3.86 -1.34 -3.95
CA THR A 11 -4.27 -1.86 -5.26
C THR A 11 -3.62 -1.04 -6.39
N PRO A 12 -3.37 -1.63 -7.56
CA PRO A 12 -2.76 -0.92 -8.70
C PRO A 12 -3.60 0.29 -9.16
N GLU A 13 -4.91 0.12 -9.24
CA GLU A 13 -5.88 1.08 -9.78
C GLU A 13 -6.22 2.25 -8.83
N SER A 14 -5.82 2.19 -7.55
CA SER A 14 -6.15 3.23 -6.58
C SER A 14 -5.29 4.50 -6.77
N LEU A 15 -5.95 5.60 -7.13
CA LEU A 15 -5.32 6.93 -7.21
C LEU A 15 -4.80 7.42 -5.84
N TYR A 16 -5.44 7.00 -4.74
CA TYR A 16 -4.97 7.32 -3.39
C TYR A 16 -3.65 6.62 -3.08
N CYS A 17 -3.54 5.33 -3.42
CA CYS A 17 -2.29 4.58 -3.29
C CYS A 17 -1.19 5.19 -4.18
N ALA A 18 -1.52 5.63 -5.40
CA ALA A 18 -0.57 6.29 -6.29
C ALA A 18 0.00 7.59 -5.69
N LYS A 19 -0.84 8.44 -5.07
CA LYS A 19 -0.39 9.66 -4.39
C LYS A 19 0.56 9.35 -3.23
N LEU A 20 0.23 8.35 -2.42
CA LEU A 20 1.07 7.96 -1.29
C LEU A 20 2.44 7.44 -1.76
N ARG A 21 2.48 6.62 -2.81
CA ARG A 21 3.73 6.17 -3.44
C ARG A 21 4.63 7.33 -3.85
N ILE A 22 4.06 8.36 -4.48
CA ILE A 22 4.82 9.57 -4.86
C ILE A 22 5.36 10.27 -3.61
N ALA A 23 4.52 10.48 -2.60
CA ALA A 23 4.92 11.13 -1.35
C ALA A 23 6.06 10.38 -0.63
N LEU A 24 5.99 9.05 -0.55
CA LEU A 24 7.03 8.22 0.08
C LEU A 24 8.35 8.28 -0.71
N ARG A 25 8.30 8.25 -2.05
CA ARG A 25 9.49 8.46 -2.90
C ARG A 25 10.12 9.83 -2.67
N CYS A 26 9.31 10.90 -2.69
CA CYS A 26 9.80 12.26 -2.46
C CYS A 26 10.43 12.44 -1.07
N LYS A 27 10.04 11.61 -0.09
CA LYS A 27 10.57 11.63 1.28
C LYS A 27 11.70 10.63 1.52
N GLY A 28 12.08 9.81 0.52
CA GLY A 28 13.11 8.79 0.68
C GLY A 28 12.78 7.70 1.69
N VAL A 29 11.48 7.49 1.98
CA VAL A 29 11.05 6.43 2.91
C VAL A 29 11.07 5.10 2.19
N ALA A 30 11.59 4.04 2.81
CA ALA A 30 11.49 2.68 2.30
C ALA A 30 10.18 2.03 2.77
N TRP A 31 9.47 1.35 1.87
CA TRP A 31 8.26 0.59 2.21
C TRP A 31 8.17 -0.69 1.37
N ARG A 32 7.34 -1.62 1.84
CA ARG A 32 6.94 -2.82 1.10
C ARG A 32 5.48 -2.69 0.70
N GLU A 33 5.14 -2.98 -0.56
CA GLU A 33 3.75 -3.06 -1.01
C GLU A 33 3.21 -4.47 -0.93
N LEU A 34 1.99 -4.61 -0.41
CA LEU A 34 1.21 -5.84 -0.43
C LEU A 34 -0.17 -5.56 -1.01
N ALA A 35 -0.69 -6.49 -1.80
CA ALA A 35 -2.09 -6.44 -2.21
C ALA A 35 -2.99 -6.83 -1.02
N PRO A 36 -4.15 -6.19 -0.84
CA PRO A 36 -5.12 -6.64 0.14
C PRO A 36 -5.65 -8.03 -0.24
N GLU A 37 -5.91 -8.86 0.77
CA GLU A 37 -6.45 -10.20 0.56
C GLU A 37 -7.83 -10.14 -0.13
N GLY A 38 -8.00 -10.96 -1.18
CA GLY A 38 -9.23 -11.01 -1.97
C GLY A 38 -9.46 -9.83 -2.93
N GLY A 39 -8.60 -8.80 -2.93
CA GLY A 39 -8.71 -7.65 -3.83
C GLY A 39 -9.80 -6.63 -3.44
N CYS A 40 -9.94 -5.59 -4.25
CA CYS A 40 -10.88 -4.50 -4.00
C CYS A 40 -12.33 -4.99 -3.94
N GLY A 41 -13.02 -4.68 -2.85
CA GLY A 41 -14.43 -5.04 -2.65
C GLY A 41 -14.69 -6.40 -1.99
N ALA A 42 -13.66 -7.24 -1.79
CA ALA A 42 -13.77 -8.49 -1.04
C ALA A 42 -14.06 -8.25 0.45
N ALA A 43 -14.62 -9.27 1.12
CA ALA A 43 -14.94 -9.19 2.54
C ALA A 43 -13.71 -8.89 3.41
N ALA A 44 -12.57 -9.52 3.09
CA ALA A 44 -11.31 -9.28 3.79
C ALA A 44 -10.80 -7.85 3.59
N PHE A 45 -10.92 -7.28 2.38
CA PHE A 45 -10.60 -5.88 2.10
C PHE A 45 -11.47 -4.92 2.92
N ARG A 46 -12.81 -5.11 2.88
CA ARG A 46 -13.76 -4.22 3.58
C ARG A 46 -13.62 -4.24 5.11
N ALA A 47 -12.98 -5.26 5.68
CA ALA A 47 -12.77 -5.34 7.12
C ALA A 47 -11.67 -4.40 7.64
N VAL A 48 -10.83 -3.86 6.75
CA VAL A 48 -9.65 -3.04 7.10
C VAL A 48 -9.65 -1.64 6.48
N VAL A 49 -10.61 -1.30 5.62
CA VAL A 49 -10.80 0.07 5.07
C VAL A 49 -12.00 0.79 5.64
#